data_AF-A0A542MA74-F1
#
_entry.id   AF-A0A542MA74-F1
#
_cell.length_a   1.000
_cell.length_b   1.000
_cell.length_c   1.000
_cell.angle_alpha   90.00
_cell.angle_beta   90.00
_cell.angle_gamma   90.00
#
_symmetry.space_group_name_H-M   'P 1'
#
loop_
_entity.id
_entity.type
_entity.pdbx_description
1 polymer ?
#
loop_
_entity_poly.entity_id
_entity_poly.type
_entity_poly.pdbx_seq_one_letter_code
_entity_poly.pdbx_strand_id
1 'polypeptide(L)'
;MSSTAYDSYLDDVLAGNITKGDTYYVMLVGSGYTENKGTHTKRSDITSEVSGTGYTAGGQAIVPTFTKDTTNHRVVVTFPQVAWANSTITARKAVYYKRRGGAASADELVCVDDFGADVSTSAGTFTLNATTITINTPA
;
A
#
# COMPACT_ATOMS: atom_id res chain seq x y z
N MET A 1 -2.81 12.82 -5.60
CA MET A 1 -2.72 11.45 -5.07
C MET A 1 -3.39 10.54 -6.07
N SER A 2 -2.64 9.60 -6.63
CA SER A 2 -3.16 8.60 -7.57
C SER A 2 -2.80 7.22 -7.06
N SER A 3 -3.83 6.41 -6.83
CA SER A 3 -3.67 5.03 -6.41
C SER A 3 -3.68 4.09 -7.62
N THR A 4 -2.66 3.25 -7.71
CA THR A 4 -2.47 2.30 -8.80
C THR A 4 -2.28 0.90 -8.22
N ALA A 5 -3.15 -0.05 -8.58
CA ALA A 5 -2.99 -1.46 -8.22
C ALA A 5 -1.91 -2.13 -9.10
N TYR A 6 -1.13 -3.04 -8.52
CA TYR A 6 -0.20 -3.88 -9.28
C TYR A 6 -0.97 -4.96 -10.04
N ASP A 7 -0.47 -5.36 -11.21
CA ASP A 7 -1.19 -6.34 -12.05
C ASP A 7 -1.20 -7.73 -11.39
N SER A 8 -0.21 -8.02 -10.54
CA SER A 8 -0.13 -9.21 -9.69
C SER A 8 -1.24 -9.31 -8.63
N TYR A 9 -1.85 -8.19 -8.23
CA TYR A 9 -2.82 -8.17 -7.14
C TYR A 9 -4.04 -9.05 -7.43
N LEU A 10 -4.66 -8.91 -8.61
CA LEU A 10 -5.84 -9.71 -8.95
C LEU A 10 -5.49 -11.19 -9.17
N ASP A 11 -4.31 -11.47 -9.71
CA ASP A 11 -3.81 -12.83 -9.87
C ASP A 11 -3.62 -13.51 -8.49
N ASP A 12 -3.00 -12.81 -7.54
CA ASP A 12 -2.82 -13.30 -6.17
C ASP A 12 -4.17 -13.43 -5.42
N VAL A 13 -5.16 -12.57 -5.69
CA VAL A 13 -6.53 -12.74 -5.17
C VAL A 13 -7.19 -14.00 -5.74
N LEU A 14 -7.09 -14.23 -7.05
CA LEU A 14 -7.69 -15.40 -7.71
C LEU A 14 -7.00 -16.71 -7.31
N ALA A 15 -5.69 -16.67 -7.05
CA ALA A 15 -4.93 -17.78 -6.51
C ALA A 15 -5.23 -18.07 -5.03
N GLY A 16 -5.97 -17.20 -4.34
CA GLY A 16 -6.22 -17.29 -2.90
C GLY A 16 -5.03 -16.89 -2.03
N ASN A 17 -3.98 -16.30 -2.62
CA ASN A 17 -2.85 -15.75 -1.90
C ASN A 17 -3.21 -14.47 -1.17
N ILE A 18 -4.22 -13.73 -1.62
CA ILE A 18 -4.75 -12.55 -0.93
C ILE A 18 -6.23 -12.74 -0.62
N THR A 19 -6.61 -12.52 0.63
CA THR A 19 -7.97 -12.64 1.14
C THR A 19 -8.31 -11.51 2.11
N LYS A 20 -9.61 -11.26 2.35
CA LYS A 20 -10.06 -10.18 3.25
C LYS A 20 -9.60 -10.33 4.70
N GLY A 21 -9.29 -11.55 5.15
CA GLY A 21 -8.87 -11.85 6.51
C GLY A 21 -7.35 -11.76 6.73
N ASP A 22 -6.59 -11.43 5.69
CA ASP A 22 -5.13 -11.36 5.79
C ASP A 22 -4.65 -10.14 6.57
N THR A 23 -3.39 -10.20 6.97
CA THR A 23 -2.70 -9.07 7.59
C THR A 23 -2.15 -8.16 6.50
N TYR A 24 -2.58 -6.89 6.52
CA TYR A 24 -2.14 -5.87 5.57
C TYR A 24 -1.27 -4.82 6.25
N TYR A 25 -0.29 -4.33 5.52
CA TYR A 25 0.62 -3.29 5.95
C TYR A 25 0.73 -2.22 4.87
N VAL A 26 1.13 -1.02 5.31
CA VAL A 26 1.53 0.07 4.42
C VAL A 26 2.94 0.52 4.78
N MET A 27 3.80 0.61 3.76
CA MET A 27 5.15 1.16 3.87
C MET A 27 5.27 2.47 3.09
N LEU A 28 6.14 3.36 3.55
CA LEU A 28 6.43 4.62 2.88
C LEU A 28 7.73 4.49 2.07
N VAL A 29 7.72 5.03 0.86
CA VAL A 29 8.89 5.05 -0.03
C VAL A 29 9.19 6.47 -0.49
N GLY A 30 10.47 6.75 -0.69
CA GLY A 30 10.94 8.04 -1.22
C GLY A 30 10.79 8.15 -2.74
N SER A 31 11.22 9.29 -3.28
CA SER A 31 11.14 9.61 -4.72
C SER A 31 12.02 8.74 -5.62
N GLY A 32 12.95 7.98 -5.04
CA GLY A 32 13.77 7.00 -5.77
C GLY A 32 13.02 5.73 -6.20
N TYR A 33 11.82 5.47 -5.65
CA TYR A 33 11.02 4.31 -6.03
C TYR A 33 10.20 4.57 -7.30
N THR A 34 10.42 3.75 -8.32
CA THR A 34 9.63 3.71 -9.56
C THR A 34 8.84 2.41 -9.60
N GLU A 35 7.53 2.49 -9.41
CA GLU A 35 6.64 1.33 -9.51
C GLU A 35 6.62 0.78 -10.94
N ASN A 36 6.73 -0.53 -11.07
CA ASN A 36 6.40 -1.24 -12.29
C ASN A 36 5.19 -2.14 -12.04
N LYS A 37 4.04 -1.73 -12.56
CA LYS A 37 2.78 -2.47 -12.38
C LYS A 37 2.83 -3.92 -12.84
N GLY A 38 3.57 -4.19 -13.91
CA GLY A 38 3.59 -5.50 -14.56
C GLY A 38 4.61 -6.47 -13.98
N THR A 39 5.71 -5.97 -13.39
CA THR A 39 6.79 -6.83 -12.89
C THR A 39 6.94 -6.84 -11.38
N HIS A 40 6.44 -5.82 -10.67
CA HIS A 40 6.49 -5.84 -9.21
C HIS A 40 5.34 -6.70 -8.66
N THR A 41 5.71 -7.72 -7.88
CA THR A 41 4.78 -8.73 -7.39
C THR A 41 4.88 -8.95 -5.89
N LYS A 42 6.06 -8.72 -5.31
CA LYS A 42 6.32 -8.96 -3.89
C LYS A 42 7.01 -7.76 -3.26
N ARG A 43 6.95 -7.65 -1.92
CA ARG A 43 7.58 -6.53 -1.19
C ARG A 43 9.08 -6.43 -1.44
N SER A 44 9.74 -7.54 -1.78
CA SER A 44 11.15 -7.54 -2.18
C SER A 44 11.45 -6.69 -3.42
N ASP A 45 10.44 -6.41 -4.26
CA ASP A 45 10.58 -5.55 -5.45
C ASP A 45 10.52 -4.05 -5.09
N ILE A 46 10.15 -3.72 -3.85
CA ILE A 46 10.07 -2.35 -3.38
C ILE A 46 11.45 -1.86 -2.95
N THR A 47 11.86 -0.74 -3.52
CA THR A 47 13.12 -0.06 -3.20
C THR A 47 12.84 1.29 -2.55
N SER A 48 13.89 1.96 -2.06
CA SER A 48 13.80 3.31 -1.49
C SER A 48 12.80 3.45 -0.34
N GLU A 49 12.68 2.41 0.50
CA GLU A 49 11.92 2.53 1.74
C GLU A 49 12.47 3.67 2.60
N VAL A 50 11.55 4.47 3.14
CA VAL A 50 11.88 5.59 4.02
C VAL A 50 12.52 5.08 5.31
N SER A 51 13.48 5.84 5.81
CA SER A 51 14.03 5.66 7.16
C SER A 51 14.06 7.00 7.88
N GLY A 52 13.98 6.97 9.21
CA GLY A 52 14.00 8.16 10.04
C GLY A 52 13.30 7.96 11.36
N THR A 53 13.31 8.99 12.20
CA THR A 53 12.66 8.94 13.51
C THR A 53 11.14 8.82 13.33
N GLY A 54 10.50 8.01 14.18
CA GLY A 54 9.05 7.80 14.14
C GLY A 54 8.56 6.85 13.04
N TYR A 55 9.46 6.27 12.24
CA TYR A 55 9.13 5.28 11.22
C TYR A 55 9.85 3.95 11.48
N THR A 56 9.12 2.84 11.35
CA THR A 56 9.66 1.48 11.46
C THR A 56 9.67 0.84 10.07
N ALA A 57 10.76 0.15 9.72
CA ALA A 57 10.86 -0.55 8.44
C ALA A 57 9.77 -1.63 8.29
N GLY A 58 9.23 -1.77 7.07
CA GLY A 58 7.97 -2.45 6.78
C GLY A 58 6.73 -1.62 7.11
N GLY A 59 6.88 -0.39 7.59
CA GLY A 59 5.78 0.50 7.95
C GLY A 59 4.85 -0.08 9.02
N GLN A 60 3.55 0.10 8.87
CA GLN A 60 2.58 -0.23 9.91
C GLN A 60 1.37 -1.04 9.42
N ALA A 61 0.78 -1.80 10.35
CA ALA A 61 -0.38 -2.62 10.09
C ALA A 61 -1.62 -1.76 9.82
N ILE A 62 -2.47 -2.23 8.91
CA ILE A 62 -3.74 -1.58 8.57
C ILE A 62 -4.84 -2.64 8.42
N VAL A 63 -6.09 -2.18 8.52
CA VAL A 63 -7.28 -3.01 8.31
C VAL A 63 -8.09 -2.42 7.16
N PRO A 64 -7.89 -2.90 5.93
CA PRO A 64 -8.66 -2.43 4.78
C PRO A 64 -10.12 -2.89 4.87
N THR A 65 -11.04 -2.08 4.36
CA THR A 65 -12.45 -2.47 4.20
C THR A 65 -12.74 -2.82 2.75
N PHE A 66 -13.43 -3.94 2.53
CA PHE A 66 -13.77 -4.45 1.20
C PHE A 66 -15.29 -4.41 0.97
N THR A 67 -15.76 -3.39 0.27
CA THR A 67 -17.18 -3.12 0.06
C THR A 67 -17.62 -3.64 -1.31
N LYS A 68 -18.60 -4.54 -1.33
CA LYS A 68 -19.24 -5.00 -2.57
C LYS A 68 -20.36 -4.03 -2.94
N ASP A 69 -20.34 -3.53 -4.16
CA ASP A 69 -21.34 -2.64 -4.73
C ASP A 69 -22.03 -3.38 -5.89
N THR A 70 -23.23 -3.89 -5.62
CA THR A 70 -24.02 -4.66 -6.60
C THR A 70 -24.76 -3.78 -7.60
N THR A 71 -24.89 -2.48 -7.32
CA THR A 71 -25.55 -1.52 -8.22
C THR A 71 -24.61 -1.10 -9.34
N ASN A 72 -23.34 -0.87 -9.02
CA ASN A 72 -22.32 -0.47 -9.99
C ASN A 72 -21.41 -1.62 -10.41
N HIS A 73 -21.72 -2.86 -10.03
CA HIS A 73 -20.97 -4.06 -10.41
C HIS A 73 -19.47 -3.95 -10.13
N ARG A 74 -19.12 -3.67 -8.86
CA ARG A 74 -17.73 -3.44 -8.44
C ARG A 74 -17.45 -3.82 -7.00
N VAL A 75 -16.17 -3.94 -6.67
CA VAL A 75 -15.66 -4.01 -5.30
C VAL A 75 -14.76 -2.81 -5.05
N VAL A 76 -15.01 -2.10 -3.95
CA VAL A 76 -14.19 -0.98 -3.49
C VAL A 76 -13.37 -1.46 -2.30
N VAL A 77 -12.06 -1.29 -2.38
CA VAL A 77 -11.14 -1.53 -1.25
C VAL A 77 -10.70 -0.18 -0.72
N THR A 78 -10.93 0.07 0.55
CA THR A 78 -10.53 1.29 1.24
C THR A 78 -9.45 0.97 2.25
N PHE A 79 -8.29 1.59 2.08
CA PHE A 79 -7.21 1.61 3.06
C PHE A 79 -7.46 2.79 4.02
N PRO A 80 -7.45 2.56 5.34
CA PRO A 80 -7.77 3.60 6.30
C PRO A 80 -6.71 4.71 6.32
N GLN A 81 -7.05 5.85 6.92
CA GLN A 81 -6.05 6.87 7.26
C GLN A 81 -5.05 6.29 8.26
N VAL A 82 -3.78 6.68 8.10
CA VAL A 82 -2.68 6.17 8.91
C VAL A 82 -1.77 7.33 9.31
N ALA A 83 -1.21 7.31 10.52
CA ALA A 83 -0.32 8.35 11.01
C ALA A 83 0.95 7.81 11.65
N TRP A 84 2.06 8.53 11.47
CA TRP A 84 3.32 8.33 12.20
C TRP A 84 3.59 9.57 13.04
N ALA A 85 3.38 9.45 14.35
CA ALA A 85 3.61 10.54 15.29
C ALA A 85 5.11 10.73 15.59
N ASN A 86 5.49 11.96 15.94
CA ASN A 86 6.88 12.36 16.21
C ASN A 86 7.86 11.95 15.08
N SER A 87 7.40 12.03 13.84
CA SER A 87 8.16 11.62 12.67
C SER A 87 9.09 12.71 12.16
N THR A 88 10.29 12.27 11.75
CA THR A 88 11.22 13.06 10.94
C THR A 88 11.59 12.25 9.72
N ILE A 89 10.76 12.36 8.69
CA ILE A 89 10.82 11.56 7.46
C ILE A 89 10.41 12.37 6.25
N THR A 90 10.83 11.92 5.07
CA THR A 90 10.36 12.41 3.76
C THR A 90 9.90 11.22 2.93
N ALA A 91 8.64 11.23 2.48
CA ALA A 91 8.04 10.17 1.68
C ALA A 91 7.37 10.75 0.42
N ARG A 92 7.38 9.97 -0.65
CA ARG A 92 6.75 10.31 -1.93
C ARG A 92 5.55 9.44 -2.26
N LYS A 93 5.59 8.17 -1.84
CA LYS A 93 4.53 7.20 -2.10
C LYS A 93 4.27 6.31 -0.90
N ALA A 94 3.08 5.73 -0.84
CA ALA A 94 2.71 4.66 0.09
C ALA A 94 2.45 3.37 -0.68
N VAL A 95 3.10 2.27 -0.29
CA VAL A 95 2.91 0.95 -0.89
C VAL A 95 2.16 0.05 0.08
N TYR A 96 1.06 -0.51 -0.39
CA TYR A 96 0.18 -1.41 0.35
C TYR A 96 0.46 -2.86 -0.05
N TYR A 97 0.57 -3.74 0.94
CA TYR A 97 0.94 -5.13 0.73
C TYR A 97 0.34 -6.06 1.79
N LYS A 98 0.19 -7.34 1.45
CA LYS A 98 -0.10 -8.41 2.41
C LYS A 98 1.20 -8.82 3.10
N ARG A 99 1.19 -8.87 4.43
CA ARG A 99 2.34 -9.32 5.22
C ARG A 99 2.13 -10.74 5.71
N ARG A 100 3.03 -11.65 5.32
CA ARG A 100 3.05 -13.05 5.78
C ARG A 100 3.82 -13.28 7.08
N GLY A 101 4.56 -12.26 7.54
CA GLY A 101 5.34 -12.30 8.79
C GLY A 101 6.77 -12.84 8.63
N GLY A 102 7.17 -13.19 7.40
CA GLY A 102 8.50 -13.69 7.07
C GLY A 102 9.27 -12.77 6.13
N ALA A 103 9.94 -13.38 5.14
CA ALA A 103 10.73 -12.66 4.14
C ALA A 103 9.87 -11.79 3.22
N ALA A 104 10.42 -10.66 2.78
CA ALA A 104 9.76 -9.72 1.86
C ALA A 104 9.39 -10.35 0.50
N SER A 105 10.10 -11.40 0.09
CA SER A 105 9.82 -12.15 -1.14
C SER A 105 8.53 -12.95 -1.10
N ALA A 106 7.92 -13.12 0.08
CA ALA A 106 6.64 -13.80 0.24
C ALA A 106 5.45 -12.84 0.43
N ASP A 107 5.70 -11.54 0.58
CA ASP A 107 4.67 -10.55 0.88
C ASP A 107 4.07 -10.00 -0.42
N GLU A 108 2.82 -10.33 -0.74
CA GLU A 108 2.14 -9.92 -1.98
C GLU A 108 1.82 -8.43 -2.03
N LEU A 109 2.06 -7.79 -3.18
CA LEU A 109 1.74 -6.38 -3.40
C LEU A 109 0.26 -6.18 -3.75
N VAL A 110 -0.28 -5.02 -3.33
CA VAL A 110 -1.68 -4.65 -3.60
C VAL A 110 -1.73 -3.42 -4.49
N CYS A 111 -1.31 -2.27 -3.96
CA CYS A 111 -1.31 -1.02 -4.71
C CYS A 111 -0.27 -0.04 -4.16
N VAL A 112 -0.01 1.01 -4.94
CA VAL A 112 0.79 2.16 -4.55
C VAL A 112 -0.04 3.43 -4.69
N ASP A 113 0.11 4.35 -3.74
CA ASP A 113 -0.43 5.70 -3.79
C ASP A 113 0.72 6.70 -3.93
N ASP A 114 0.79 7.41 -5.06
CA ASP A 114 1.77 8.47 -5.28
C ASP A 114 1.20 9.82 -4.84
N PHE A 115 1.89 10.48 -3.91
CA PHE A 115 1.48 11.76 -3.36
C PHE A 115 1.56 12.90 -4.39
N GLY A 116 2.37 12.74 -5.43
CA GLY A 116 2.61 13.75 -6.47
C GLY A 116 3.68 14.78 -6.10
N ALA A 117 4.04 14.86 -4.82
CA ALA A 117 5.13 15.67 -4.25
C ALA A 117 5.76 14.94 -3.06
N ASP A 118 7.00 15.29 -2.72
CA ASP A 118 7.60 14.81 -1.48
C ASP A 118 6.89 15.46 -0.30
N VAL A 119 6.45 14.63 0.65
CA VAL A 119 5.82 15.05 1.91
C VAL A 119 6.83 14.80 3.02
N SER A 120 7.13 15.82 3.81
CA SER A 120 8.12 15.74 4.88
C SER A 120 7.56 16.17 6.22
N THR A 121 8.16 15.66 7.29
CA THR A 121 7.90 16.04 8.67
C THR A 121 9.21 16.18 9.43
N SER A 122 9.22 17.01 10.46
CA SER A 122 10.34 17.17 11.39
C SER A 122 9.76 17.27 12.80
N ALA A 123 9.98 16.24 13.63
CA ALA A 123 9.33 16.08 14.93
C ALA A 123 7.79 16.31 14.87
N GLY A 124 7.17 15.95 13.73
CA GLY A 124 5.77 16.22 13.44
C GLY A 124 4.93 14.96 13.38
N THR A 125 3.72 15.03 12.84
CA THR A 125 2.93 13.84 12.52
C THR A 125 2.80 13.71 11.01
N PHE A 126 3.35 12.63 10.44
CA PHE A 126 3.09 12.30 9.04
C PHE A 126 1.72 11.64 8.94
N THR A 127 0.79 12.26 8.22
CA THR A 127 -0.57 11.71 8.02
C THR A 127 -0.72 11.25 6.57
N LEU A 128 -0.96 9.95 6.41
CA LEU A 128 -1.39 9.34 5.15
C LEU A 128 -2.91 9.29 5.13
N ASN A 129 -3.52 10.03 4.21
CA ASN A 129 -4.97 10.02 4.00
C ASN A 129 -5.44 8.64 3.54
N ALA A 130 -6.73 8.37 3.73
CA ALA A 130 -7.33 7.13 3.24
C ALA A 130 -7.20 7.01 1.72
N THR A 131 -6.81 5.83 1.24
CA THR A 131 -6.66 5.51 -0.19
C THR A 131 -7.73 4.51 -0.59
N THR A 132 -8.27 4.61 -1.81
CA THR A 132 -9.26 3.65 -2.33
C THR A 132 -8.87 3.11 -3.69
N ILE A 133 -8.99 1.80 -3.89
CA ILE A 133 -8.94 1.17 -5.22
C ILE A 133 -10.29 0.57 -5.57
N THR A 134 -10.64 0.60 -6.85
CA THR A 134 -11.90 0.06 -7.38
C THR A 134 -11.61 -1.08 -8.35
N ILE A 135 -12.27 -2.21 -8.16
CA ILE A 135 -12.20 -3.39 -9.01
C ILE A 135 -13.58 -3.54 -9.66
N ASN A 136 -13.66 -3.31 -10.97
CA ASN A 136 -14.91 -3.50 -11.71
C ASN A 136 -15.07 -4.97 -12.06
N THR A 137 -16.28 -5.52 -11.93
CA THR A 137 -16.56 -6.82 -12.52
C THR A 137 -16.78 -6.66 -14.02
N PRO A 138 -16.28 -7.59 -14.85
CA PRO A 138 -16.59 -7.60 -16.27
C PRO A 138 -18.11 -7.60 -16.49
N ALA A 139 -18.53 -6.94 -17.58
CA ALA A 139 -19.92 -6.92 -18.03
C ALA A 139 -20.37 -8.30 -18.54
#